data_AF-A0A0W8CEJ4-F1
#
_entry.id   AF-A0A0W8CEJ4-F1
#
_cell.length_a   1.000
_cell.length_b   1.000
_cell.length_c   1.000
_cell.angle_alpha   90.00
_cell.angle_beta   90.00
_cell.angle_gamma   90.00
#
_symmetry.space_group_name_H-M   'P 1'
#
loop_
_entity.id
_entity.type
_entity.pdbx_description
1 polymer ?
#
loop_
_entity_poly.entity_id
_entity_poly.type
_entity_poly.pdbx_seq_one_letter_code
_entity_poly.pdbx_strand_id
1 'polypeptide(L)'
;MSKVPAEASKNAVLSPSIAELVGQTGLSSGRRRISCLTSDLKTVQSIIASIQGADHSISVELQQAIVAEALKKKIRHRERCRINQARYRQRQMQVETEIEDVIAKIRSEIKELERKSNGTVRSPTTPTGFALASEYFRQFNYYVSSPGTLFKMAFKFLNETMAPDVMGGSFFGVDAQLENWRLFALYFDDVRVDLTGLNTPTSDTLVAGTVTRVTITTNTLCRAFPHLNRDGTGGSKGGVWSPLAAKMLGKSLVMRGSVSFRWDSATDKVVSIYSQADMLTPMLNLLGSLEDVSCAFYKARVTPDCRFVGA
;
A
#
# COMPACT_ATOMS: atom_id res chain seq x y z
N MET A 1 18.48 -77.39 3.20
CA MET A 1 19.66 -76.49 3.14
C MET A 1 19.34 -75.25 3.96
N SER A 2 19.90 -75.19 5.15
CA SER A 2 19.75 -74.10 6.11
C SER A 2 20.66 -72.94 5.71
N LYS A 3 20.16 -71.70 5.73
CA LYS A 3 20.98 -70.50 5.61
C LYS A 3 20.61 -69.55 6.74
N VAL A 4 21.44 -69.60 7.79
CA VAL A 4 21.42 -68.71 8.95
C VAL A 4 21.83 -67.30 8.52
N PRO A 5 21.18 -66.21 8.98
CA PRO A 5 21.65 -64.85 8.79
C PRO A 5 22.65 -64.46 9.89
N ALA A 6 23.67 -63.71 9.47
CA ALA A 6 24.79 -63.23 10.26
C ALA A 6 24.39 -62.40 11.48
N GLU A 7 25.05 -62.69 12.59
CA GLU A 7 24.91 -62.07 13.90
C GLU A 7 25.09 -60.55 13.89
N ALA A 8 24.21 -59.90 14.65
CA ALA A 8 24.25 -58.50 14.98
C ALA A 8 25.55 -58.11 15.72
N SER A 9 26.11 -56.96 15.34
CA SER A 9 27.20 -56.28 16.02
C SER A 9 26.90 -56.12 17.51
N LYS A 10 27.70 -56.80 18.33
CA LYS A 10 27.61 -56.86 19.79
C LYS A 10 27.70 -55.48 20.43
N ASN A 11 26.90 -55.30 21.49
CA ASN A 11 26.81 -54.14 22.36
C ASN A 11 28.19 -53.67 22.85
N ALA A 12 28.61 -52.48 22.45
CA ALA A 12 29.56 -51.69 23.23
C ALA A 12 28.87 -51.35 24.56
N VAL A 13 29.30 -52.01 25.64
CA VAL A 13 28.77 -51.76 26.99
C VAL A 13 29.10 -50.31 27.36
N LEU A 14 28.09 -49.44 27.30
CA LEU A 14 28.20 -48.06 27.74
C LEU A 14 28.35 -48.04 29.27
N SER A 15 29.20 -47.14 29.78
CA SER A 15 29.26 -46.94 31.23
C SER A 15 27.92 -46.45 31.78
N PRO A 16 27.58 -46.76 33.04
CA PRO A 16 26.29 -46.38 33.64
C PRO A 16 25.97 -44.89 33.50
N SER A 17 27.00 -44.04 33.64
CA SER A 17 26.88 -42.58 33.49
C SER A 17 26.51 -42.14 32.05
N ILE A 18 27.03 -42.81 31.02
CA ILE A 18 26.70 -42.51 29.62
C ILE A 18 25.32 -43.07 29.28
N ALA A 19 24.96 -44.24 29.81
CA ALA A 19 23.64 -44.84 29.64
C ALA A 19 22.51 -43.98 30.26
N GLU A 20 22.77 -43.36 31.41
CA GLU A 20 21.87 -42.38 32.04
C GLU A 20 21.73 -41.09 31.21
N LEU A 21 22.83 -40.55 30.67
CA LEU A 21 22.80 -39.35 29.84
C LEU A 21 22.07 -39.55 28.51
N VAL A 22 22.16 -40.75 27.94
CA VAL A 22 21.42 -41.14 26.73
C VAL A 22 19.95 -41.42 27.08
N GLY A 23 19.64 -41.82 28.32
CA GLY A 23 18.28 -42.07 28.80
C GLY A 23 17.77 -43.48 28.52
N GLN A 24 18.66 -44.49 28.54
CA GLN A 24 18.31 -45.90 28.31
C GLN A 24 17.59 -46.56 29.49
N THR A 25 17.65 -45.97 30.68
CA THR A 25 17.03 -46.49 31.92
C THR A 25 15.65 -45.86 32.17
N GLY A 26 14.65 -46.28 31.40
CA GLY A 26 13.25 -45.92 31.68
C GLY A 26 12.33 -45.93 30.46
N LEU A 27 11.45 -46.93 30.39
CA LEU A 27 10.37 -47.06 29.41
C LEU A 27 9.42 -45.86 29.50
N SER A 28 9.52 -44.91 28.57
CA SER A 28 8.49 -43.87 28.37
C SER A 28 8.49 -43.43 26.91
N SER A 29 7.38 -43.73 26.25
CA SER A 29 7.17 -43.70 24.80
C SER A 29 6.84 -42.30 24.28
N GLY A 30 7.74 -41.78 23.44
CA GLY A 30 7.47 -40.59 22.63
C GLY A 30 8.35 -40.55 21.38
N ARG A 31 7.76 -40.39 20.20
CA ARG A 31 8.45 -40.45 18.89
C ARG A 31 9.63 -39.48 18.77
N ARG A 32 9.57 -38.30 19.41
CA ARG A 32 10.68 -37.32 19.45
C ARG A 32 11.80 -37.69 20.43
N ARG A 33 11.47 -38.40 21.51
CA ARG A 33 12.48 -38.91 22.46
C ARG A 33 13.34 -39.95 21.75
N ILE A 34 12.70 -40.82 20.96
CA ILE A 34 13.35 -41.90 20.20
C ILE A 34 14.33 -41.35 19.16
N SER A 35 14.00 -40.29 18.40
CA SER A 35 14.94 -39.72 17.42
C SER A 35 16.16 -39.04 18.06
N CYS A 36 15.96 -38.41 19.22
CA CYS A 36 17.04 -37.82 20.02
C CYS A 36 17.98 -38.91 20.56
N LEU A 37 17.42 -39.98 21.13
CA LEU A 37 18.11 -41.18 21.61
C LEU A 37 19.00 -41.79 20.52
N THR A 38 18.46 -42.00 19.31
CA THR A 38 19.23 -42.57 18.19
C THR A 38 20.36 -41.65 17.72
N SER A 39 20.15 -40.32 17.72
CA SER A 39 21.19 -39.35 17.38
C SER A 39 22.32 -39.31 18.42
N ASP A 40 21.97 -39.43 19.69
CA ASP A 40 22.91 -39.39 20.81
C ASP A 40 23.75 -40.67 20.85
N LEU A 41 23.14 -41.83 20.59
CA LEU A 41 23.85 -43.11 20.41
C LEU A 41 24.83 -43.09 19.23
N LYS A 42 24.43 -42.53 18.07
CA LYS A 42 25.35 -42.36 16.93
C LYS A 42 26.54 -41.45 17.25
N THR A 43 26.31 -40.42 18.06
CA THR A 43 27.38 -39.49 18.47
C THR A 43 28.39 -40.19 19.37
N VAL A 44 27.89 -41.00 20.32
CA VAL A 44 28.73 -41.83 21.19
C VAL A 44 29.57 -42.81 20.38
N GLN A 45 28.95 -43.55 19.45
CA GLN A 45 29.65 -44.50 18.58
C GLN A 45 30.72 -43.83 17.71
N SER A 46 30.42 -42.65 17.15
CA SER A 46 31.37 -41.87 16.34
C SER A 46 32.56 -41.38 17.14
N ILE A 47 32.35 -40.91 18.39
CA ILE A 47 33.43 -40.43 19.25
C ILE A 47 34.30 -41.60 19.72
N ILE A 48 33.69 -42.74 20.08
CA ILE A 48 34.42 -43.96 20.46
C ILE A 48 35.30 -44.45 19.30
N ALA A 49 34.75 -44.52 18.09
CA ALA A 49 35.50 -44.92 16.90
C ALA A 49 36.66 -43.97 16.58
N SER A 50 36.47 -42.65 16.77
CA SER A 50 37.53 -41.65 16.55
C SER A 50 38.65 -41.75 17.59
N ILE A 51 38.34 -42.14 18.82
CA ILE A 51 39.33 -42.34 19.90
C ILE A 51 40.10 -43.65 19.70
N GLN A 52 39.45 -44.71 19.21
CA GLN A 52 40.09 -46.01 18.93
C GLN A 52 41.02 -45.96 17.70
N GLY A 53 40.82 -45.02 16.79
CA GLY A 53 41.68 -44.80 15.61
C GLY A 53 42.90 -43.90 15.85
N ALA A 54 43.12 -43.42 17.08
CA ALA A 54 44.29 -42.60 17.42
C ALA A 54 45.42 -43.49 17.99
N ASP A 55 46.67 -43.27 17.57
CA ASP A 55 47.86 -44.08 17.95
C ASP A 55 48.27 -44.02 19.44
N HIS A 56 47.45 -43.41 20.31
CA HIS A 56 47.75 -43.21 21.73
C HIS A 56 46.78 -44.00 22.61
N SER A 57 47.33 -44.81 23.52
CA SER A 57 46.57 -45.54 24.54
C SER A 57 45.91 -44.54 25.52
N ILE A 58 44.65 -44.22 25.28
CA ILE A 58 43.82 -43.42 26.18
C ILE A 58 43.18 -44.36 27.19
N SER A 59 43.31 -44.05 28.50
CA SER A 59 42.64 -44.81 29.56
C SER A 59 41.12 -44.81 29.34
N VAL A 60 40.49 -45.97 29.59
CA VAL A 60 39.04 -46.18 29.44
C VAL A 60 38.23 -45.14 30.22
N GLU A 61 38.72 -44.70 31.37
CA GLU A 61 38.08 -43.66 32.19
C GLU A 61 38.09 -42.28 31.52
N LEU A 62 39.21 -41.93 30.87
CA LEU A 62 39.34 -40.66 30.15
C LEU A 62 38.49 -40.66 28.87
N GLN A 63 38.42 -41.79 28.17
CA GLN A 63 37.53 -41.98 27.02
C GLN A 63 36.06 -41.79 27.40
N GLN A 64 35.63 -42.38 28.53
CA GLN A 64 34.27 -42.23 29.03
C GLN A 64 33.95 -40.79 29.44
N ALA A 65 34.90 -40.08 30.06
CA ALA A 65 34.73 -38.68 30.44
C ALA A 65 34.55 -37.76 29.21
N ILE A 66 35.34 -37.97 28.15
CA ILE A 66 35.25 -37.22 26.89
C ILE A 66 33.88 -37.41 26.23
N VAL A 67 33.41 -38.66 26.14
CA VAL A 67 32.10 -38.99 25.56
C VAL A 67 30.97 -38.38 26.38
N ALA A 68 31.04 -38.47 27.72
CA ALA A 68 30.03 -37.91 28.61
C ALA A 68 29.95 -36.38 28.49
N GLU A 69 31.08 -35.67 28.40
CA GLU A 69 31.08 -34.21 28.29
C GLU A 69 30.60 -33.73 26.92
N ALA A 70 30.96 -34.44 25.84
CA ALA A 70 30.45 -34.17 24.50
C ALA A 70 28.91 -34.35 24.43
N LEU A 71 28.39 -35.41 25.04
CA LEU A 71 26.94 -35.63 25.17
C LEU A 71 26.27 -34.51 25.97
N LYS A 72 26.80 -34.17 27.15
CA LYS A 72 26.28 -33.07 27.97
C LYS A 72 26.25 -31.75 27.20
N LYS A 73 27.28 -31.46 26.40
CA LYS A 73 27.34 -30.24 25.57
C LYS A 73 26.29 -30.26 24.47
N LYS A 74 26.09 -31.40 23.80
CA LYS A 74 25.07 -31.58 22.76
C LYS A 74 23.64 -31.45 23.32
N ILE A 75 23.36 -32.06 24.47
CA ILE A 75 22.07 -31.96 25.17
C ILE A 75 21.80 -30.50 25.58
N ARG A 76 22.77 -29.83 26.19
CA ARG A 76 22.67 -28.40 26.55
C ARG A 76 22.42 -27.51 25.33
N HIS A 77 23.10 -27.78 24.22
CA HIS A 77 22.89 -27.03 22.97
C HIS A 77 21.49 -27.25 22.39
N ARG A 78 21.01 -28.50 22.35
CA ARG A 78 19.66 -28.85 21.88
C ARG A 78 18.59 -28.14 22.69
N GLU A 79 18.73 -28.11 24.01
CA GLU A 79 17.77 -27.43 24.90
C GLU A 79 17.80 -25.91 24.71
N ARG A 80 18.98 -25.31 24.51
CA ARG A 80 19.11 -23.89 24.18
C ARG A 80 18.43 -23.55 22.85
N CYS A 81 18.62 -24.37 21.82
CA CYS A 81 17.96 -24.20 20.52
C CYS A 81 16.43 -24.34 20.64
N ARG A 82 15.94 -25.27 21.46
CA ARG A 82 14.51 -25.44 21.74
C ARG A 82 13.91 -24.19 22.37
N ILE A 83 14.55 -23.66 23.41
CA ILE A 83 14.12 -22.44 24.10
C ILE A 83 14.17 -21.23 23.16
N ASN A 84 15.24 -21.07 22.38
CA ASN A 84 15.36 -19.97 21.43
C ASN A 84 14.30 -20.04 20.31
N GLN A 85 14.01 -21.23 19.77
CA GLN A 85 12.93 -21.39 18.79
C GLN A 85 11.56 -21.11 19.40
N ALA A 86 11.31 -21.54 20.64
CA ALA A 86 10.06 -21.24 21.34
C ALA A 86 9.89 -19.72 21.54
N ARG A 87 10.96 -19.04 22.01
CA ARG A 87 10.98 -17.57 22.14
C ARG A 87 10.80 -16.86 20.80
N TYR A 88 11.42 -17.35 19.73
CA TYR A 88 11.26 -16.79 18.39
C TYR A 88 9.80 -16.87 17.92
N ARG A 89 9.16 -18.03 18.07
CA ARG A 89 7.73 -18.21 17.73
C ARG A 89 6.83 -17.33 18.58
N GLN A 90 7.12 -17.21 19.87
CA GLN A 90 6.36 -16.35 20.77
C GLN A 90 6.48 -14.86 20.37
N ARG A 91 7.68 -14.40 19.99
CA ARG A 91 7.87 -13.03 19.48
C ARG A 91 7.12 -12.79 18.17
N GLN A 92 7.13 -13.75 17.25
CA GLN A 92 6.37 -13.67 16.00
C GLN A 92 4.88 -13.52 16.25
N MET A 93 4.31 -14.36 17.13
CA MET A 93 2.90 -14.26 17.53
C MET A 93 2.58 -12.91 18.18
N GLN A 94 3.46 -12.41 19.05
CA GLN A 94 3.25 -11.12 19.71
C GLN A 94 3.19 -9.95 18.70
N VAL A 95 4.08 -9.94 17.70
CA VAL A 95 4.07 -8.92 16.64
C VAL A 95 2.80 -9.01 15.79
N GLU A 96 2.37 -10.22 15.45
CA GLU A 96 1.14 -10.44 14.68
C GLU A 96 -0.08 -9.91 15.44
N THR A 97 -0.21 -10.23 16.73
CA THR A 97 -1.28 -9.72 17.59
C THR A 97 -1.23 -8.19 17.75
N GLU A 98 -0.04 -7.61 17.90
CA GLU A 98 0.11 -6.15 18.00
C GLU A 98 -0.35 -5.44 16.72
N ILE A 99 -0.03 -6.01 15.55
CA ILE A 99 -0.51 -5.49 14.26
C ILE A 99 -2.04 -5.58 14.16
N GLU A 100 -2.63 -6.72 14.56
CA GLU A 100 -4.09 -6.90 14.54
C GLU A 100 -4.80 -5.90 15.46
N ASP A 101 -4.26 -5.66 16.66
CA ASP A 101 -4.79 -4.67 17.61
C ASP A 101 -4.71 -3.24 17.04
N VAL A 102 -3.59 -2.88 16.40
CA VAL A 102 -3.45 -1.58 15.73
C VAL A 102 -4.45 -1.42 14.59
N ILE A 103 -4.66 -2.46 13.77
CA ILE A 103 -5.67 -2.44 12.69
C ILE A 103 -7.08 -2.27 13.27
N ALA A 104 -7.42 -3.01 14.33
CA ALA A 104 -8.71 -2.91 14.99
C ALA A 104 -8.95 -1.52 15.56
N LYS A 105 -7.93 -0.93 16.21
CA LYS A 105 -7.96 0.43 16.73
C LYS A 105 -8.21 1.46 15.62
N ILE A 106 -7.42 1.42 14.54
CA ILE A 106 -7.57 2.35 13.42
C ILE A 106 -8.96 2.23 12.78
N ARG A 107 -9.47 1.01 12.59
CA ARG A 107 -10.84 0.80 12.07
C ARG A 107 -11.90 1.39 12.98
N SER A 108 -11.74 1.28 14.29
CA SER A 108 -12.64 1.90 15.27
C SER A 108 -12.57 3.43 15.20
N GLU A 109 -11.37 4.00 15.11
CA GLU A 109 -11.17 5.45 14.95
C GLU A 109 -11.81 5.98 13.66
N ILE A 110 -11.63 5.30 12.53
CA ILE A 110 -12.31 5.64 11.27
C ILE A 110 -13.82 5.65 11.47
N LYS A 111 -14.39 4.59 12.05
CA LYS A 111 -15.84 4.50 12.30
C LYS A 111 -16.34 5.58 13.25
N GLU A 112 -15.54 5.99 14.24
CA GLU A 112 -15.86 7.09 15.13
C GLU A 112 -15.83 8.45 14.42
N LEU A 113 -14.80 8.69 13.60
CA LEU A 113 -14.67 9.90 12.79
C LEU A 113 -15.81 10.01 11.76
N GLU A 114 -16.16 8.92 11.09
CA GLU A 114 -17.32 8.83 10.19
C GLU A 114 -18.62 9.13 10.94
N ARG A 115 -18.80 8.61 12.15
CA ARG A 115 -19.99 8.90 12.98
C ARG A 115 -20.03 10.36 13.41
N LYS A 116 -18.89 10.97 13.77
CA LYS A 116 -18.81 12.41 14.08
C LYS A 116 -19.13 13.26 12.85
N SER A 117 -18.70 12.83 11.67
CA SER A 117 -19.06 13.47 10.39
C SER A 117 -20.54 13.30 10.03
N ASN A 118 -21.15 12.15 10.34
CA ASN A 118 -22.54 11.85 10.03
C ASN A 118 -23.52 12.29 11.14
N GLY A 119 -23.01 12.65 12.32
CA GLY A 119 -23.76 13.13 13.48
C GLY A 119 -24.17 14.59 13.30
N THR A 120 -25.24 14.81 12.54
CA THR A 120 -26.10 15.99 12.60
C THR A 120 -25.40 17.35 12.47
N VAL A 121 -24.90 17.66 11.27
CA VAL A 121 -25.16 18.99 10.72
C VAL A 121 -26.49 18.89 10.01
N ARG A 122 -27.56 19.29 10.69
CA ARG A 122 -28.85 19.55 10.05
C ARG A 122 -28.58 20.59 8.97
N SER A 123 -28.71 20.19 7.70
CA SER A 123 -28.61 21.11 6.58
C SER A 123 -29.51 22.31 6.89
N PRO A 124 -28.98 23.54 6.86
CA PRO A 124 -29.82 24.71 6.93
C PRO A 124 -30.83 24.60 5.78
N THR A 125 -32.10 24.87 6.07
CA THR A 125 -33.22 24.72 5.13
C THR A 125 -33.05 25.60 3.88
N THR A 126 -32.10 26.54 3.93
CA THR A 126 -31.50 27.27 2.80
C THR A 126 -30.06 26.78 2.63
N PRO A 127 -29.63 26.27 1.46
CA PRO A 127 -28.25 25.82 1.28
C PRO A 127 -27.30 27.00 1.52
N THR A 128 -26.65 27.05 2.68
CA THR A 128 -25.56 27.99 2.88
C THR A 128 -24.47 27.64 1.86
N GLY A 129 -23.83 28.63 1.22
CA GLY A 129 -22.86 28.34 0.14
C GLY A 129 -21.81 27.29 0.50
N PHE A 130 -21.44 27.19 1.79
CA PHE A 130 -20.59 26.14 2.35
C PHE A 130 -21.13 24.71 2.18
N ALA A 131 -22.43 24.50 2.44
CA ALA A 131 -23.08 23.21 2.26
C ALA A 131 -23.12 22.81 0.77
N LEU A 132 -23.41 23.78 -0.11
CA LEU A 132 -23.39 23.54 -1.55
C LEU A 132 -22.00 23.20 -2.07
N ALA A 133 -20.97 23.94 -1.66
CA ALA A 133 -19.59 23.64 -2.06
C ALA A 133 -19.15 22.26 -1.55
N SER A 134 -19.48 21.92 -0.31
CA SER A 134 -19.17 20.60 0.27
C SER A 134 -19.87 19.48 -0.50
N GLU A 135 -21.15 19.67 -0.83
CA GLU A 135 -21.93 18.71 -1.62
C GLU A 135 -21.41 18.61 -3.06
N TYR A 136 -20.99 19.72 -3.67
CA TYR A 136 -20.37 19.74 -5.00
C TYR A 136 -19.14 18.83 -5.03
N PHE A 137 -18.18 18.99 -4.12
CA PHE A 137 -17.00 18.13 -4.08
C PHE A 137 -17.33 16.68 -3.77
N ARG A 138 -18.31 16.42 -2.89
CA ARG A 138 -18.77 15.06 -2.58
C ARG A 138 -19.34 14.36 -3.83
N GLN A 139 -20.23 15.05 -4.53
CA GLN A 139 -20.87 14.52 -5.74
C GLN A 139 -19.84 14.25 -6.84
N PHE A 140 -18.89 15.16 -7.06
CA PHE A 140 -17.93 14.99 -8.15
C PHE A 140 -16.81 13.99 -7.85
N ASN A 141 -16.39 13.82 -6.58
CA ASN A 141 -15.54 12.70 -6.20
C ASN A 141 -16.21 11.34 -6.43
N TYR A 142 -17.54 11.26 -6.29
CA TYR A 142 -18.28 10.04 -6.63
C TYR A 142 -18.44 9.90 -8.15
N TYR A 143 -18.78 10.99 -8.86
CA TYR A 143 -18.96 11.03 -10.30
C TYR A 143 -17.76 10.49 -11.08
N VAL A 144 -16.53 10.91 -10.71
CA VAL A 144 -15.31 10.49 -11.43
C VAL A 144 -15.08 8.98 -11.42
N SER A 145 -15.66 8.25 -10.46
CA SER A 145 -15.57 6.78 -10.38
C SER A 145 -16.45 6.09 -11.44
N SER A 146 -17.54 6.72 -11.88
CA SER A 146 -18.41 6.18 -12.93
C SER A 146 -19.18 7.29 -13.67
N PRO A 147 -18.50 8.07 -14.53
CA PRO A 147 -19.10 9.23 -15.19
C PRO A 147 -20.36 8.89 -16.02
N GLY A 148 -20.38 7.72 -16.67
CA GLY A 148 -21.52 7.28 -17.48
C GLY A 148 -22.77 6.96 -16.66
N THR A 149 -22.61 6.21 -15.57
CA THR A 149 -23.72 5.80 -14.70
C THR A 149 -24.27 6.98 -13.90
N LEU A 150 -23.39 7.86 -13.43
CA LEU A 150 -23.72 8.96 -12.52
C LEU A 150 -24.07 10.27 -13.25
N PHE A 151 -24.00 10.28 -14.58
CA PHE A 151 -24.30 11.45 -15.41
C PHE A 151 -25.61 12.12 -15.03
N LYS A 152 -26.72 11.35 -14.99
CA LYS A 152 -28.06 11.91 -14.70
C LYS A 152 -28.14 12.57 -13.32
N MET A 153 -27.46 11.99 -12.32
CA MET A 153 -27.45 12.50 -10.96
C MET A 153 -26.63 13.80 -10.87
N ALA A 154 -25.41 13.79 -11.43
CA ALA A 154 -24.54 14.96 -11.45
C ALA A 154 -25.15 16.12 -12.26
N PHE A 155 -25.72 15.82 -13.43
CA PHE A 155 -26.42 16.81 -14.26
C PHE A 155 -27.61 17.43 -13.52
N LYS A 156 -28.46 16.60 -12.90
CA LYS A 156 -29.60 17.09 -12.11
C LYS A 156 -29.14 18.01 -10.98
N PHE A 157 -28.11 17.61 -10.24
CA PHE A 157 -27.54 18.43 -9.17
C PHE A 157 -27.06 19.79 -9.68
N LEU A 158 -26.26 19.82 -10.76
CA LEU A 158 -25.80 21.07 -11.34
C LEU A 158 -26.96 21.95 -11.83
N ASN A 159 -27.96 21.37 -12.49
CA ASN A 159 -29.13 22.08 -12.99
C ASN A 159 -30.01 22.66 -11.86
N GLU A 160 -30.07 21.97 -10.71
CA GLU A 160 -30.80 22.44 -9.54
C GLU A 160 -30.03 23.50 -8.74
N THR A 161 -28.72 23.65 -8.94
CA THR A 161 -27.86 24.50 -8.10
C THR A 161 -27.22 25.67 -8.85
N MET A 162 -27.09 25.57 -10.17
CA MET A 162 -26.45 26.57 -11.01
C MET A 162 -27.46 27.26 -11.91
N ALA A 163 -27.13 28.48 -12.33
CA ALA A 163 -27.86 29.17 -13.38
C ALA A 163 -27.67 28.43 -14.73
N PRO A 164 -28.67 28.44 -15.63
CA PRO A 164 -28.57 27.76 -16.93
C PRO A 164 -27.36 28.21 -17.77
N ASP A 165 -26.92 29.46 -17.59
CA ASP A 165 -25.83 30.12 -18.28
C ASP A 165 -24.57 30.30 -17.40
N VAL A 166 -24.43 29.49 -16.36
CA VAL A 166 -23.30 29.54 -15.42
C VAL A 166 -21.94 29.66 -16.12
N MET A 167 -21.15 30.66 -15.72
CA MET A 167 -19.86 30.97 -16.35
C MET A 167 -18.72 30.14 -15.78
N GLY A 168 -18.01 29.40 -16.65
CA GLY A 168 -16.86 28.55 -16.35
C GLY A 168 -15.58 29.00 -17.05
N GLY A 169 -15.09 30.20 -16.76
CA GLY A 169 -14.01 30.80 -17.53
C GLY A 169 -14.49 31.16 -18.95
N SER A 170 -14.01 30.43 -19.96
CA SER A 170 -14.40 30.65 -21.37
C SER A 170 -15.63 29.86 -21.83
N PHE A 171 -16.15 28.96 -20.99
CA PHE A 171 -17.30 28.10 -21.32
C PHE A 171 -18.53 28.48 -20.48
N PHE A 172 -19.72 28.22 -21.02
CA PHE A 172 -20.99 28.61 -20.40
C PHE A 172 -21.92 27.40 -20.27
N GLY A 173 -22.70 27.42 -19.19
CA GLY A 173 -23.78 26.48 -18.93
C GLY A 173 -23.36 25.20 -18.20
N VAL A 174 -24.37 24.48 -17.73
CA VAL A 174 -24.25 23.28 -16.90
C VAL A 174 -23.50 22.16 -17.63
N ASP A 175 -23.76 21.97 -18.93
CA ASP A 175 -23.10 20.93 -19.73
C ASP A 175 -21.59 21.11 -19.77
N ALA A 176 -21.11 22.36 -19.91
CA ALA A 176 -19.68 22.65 -19.92
C ALA A 176 -19.00 22.30 -18.58
N GLN A 177 -19.70 22.53 -17.46
CA GLN A 177 -19.18 22.18 -16.14
C GLN A 177 -19.06 20.67 -15.95
N LEU A 178 -20.05 19.93 -16.44
CA LEU A 178 -20.05 18.48 -16.38
C LEU A 178 -18.99 17.88 -17.30
N GLU A 179 -18.81 18.45 -18.49
CA GLU A 179 -17.78 18.01 -19.43
C GLU A 179 -16.37 18.16 -18.87
N ASN A 180 -16.09 19.21 -18.08
CA ASN A 180 -14.80 19.36 -17.42
C ASN A 180 -14.49 18.18 -16.46
N TRP A 181 -15.47 17.74 -15.67
CA TRP A 181 -15.30 16.57 -14.81
C TRP A 181 -15.22 15.27 -15.59
N ARG A 182 -15.96 15.15 -16.70
CA ARG A 182 -15.86 14.02 -17.61
C ARG A 182 -14.45 13.93 -18.21
N LEU A 183 -13.88 15.03 -18.68
CA LEU A 183 -12.51 15.10 -19.17
C LEU A 183 -11.50 14.73 -18.09
N PHE A 184 -11.71 15.21 -16.85
CA PHE A 184 -10.85 14.86 -15.72
C PHE A 184 -10.82 13.35 -15.46
N ALA A 185 -11.99 12.70 -15.39
CA ALA A 185 -12.12 11.25 -15.24
C ALA A 185 -11.64 10.47 -16.48
N LEU A 186 -11.71 11.09 -17.67
CA LEU A 186 -11.24 10.49 -18.91
C LEU A 186 -9.73 10.59 -19.05
N TYR A 187 -9.08 11.62 -18.53
CA TYR A 187 -7.65 11.87 -18.70
C TYR A 187 -6.83 11.20 -17.61
N PHE A 188 -7.29 11.26 -16.37
CA PHE A 188 -6.54 10.81 -15.20
C PHE A 188 -7.19 9.59 -14.55
N ASP A 189 -6.36 8.81 -13.85
CA ASP A 189 -6.83 7.74 -12.97
C ASP A 189 -6.65 8.14 -11.49
N ASP A 190 -7.26 7.41 -10.57
CA ASP A 190 -7.23 7.67 -9.12
C ASP A 190 -7.59 9.12 -8.74
N VAL A 191 -8.51 9.74 -9.48
CA VAL A 191 -8.91 11.14 -9.26
C VAL A 191 -9.56 11.30 -7.89
N ARG A 192 -9.00 12.18 -7.07
CA ARG A 192 -9.58 12.61 -5.79
C ARG A 192 -9.37 14.10 -5.59
N VAL A 193 -10.39 14.79 -5.09
CA VAL A 193 -10.36 16.23 -4.80
C VAL A 193 -10.76 16.44 -3.35
N ASP A 194 -9.78 16.72 -2.50
CA ASP A 194 -10.00 16.96 -1.08
C ASP A 194 -10.25 18.46 -0.84
N LEU A 195 -11.32 18.76 -0.12
CA LEU A 195 -11.63 20.11 0.33
C LEU A 195 -10.77 20.43 1.56
N THR A 196 -9.88 21.41 1.47
CA THR A 196 -8.99 21.80 2.57
C THR A 196 -9.51 22.97 3.39
N GLY A 197 -10.43 23.75 2.85
CA GLY A 197 -11.01 24.90 3.54
C GLY A 197 -11.97 25.68 2.66
N LEU A 198 -12.81 26.49 3.31
CA LEU A 198 -13.79 27.36 2.66
C LEU A 198 -13.63 28.76 3.24
N ASN A 199 -13.64 29.78 2.38
CA ASN A 199 -13.65 31.18 2.79
C ASN A 199 -14.62 32.00 1.92
N THR A 200 -15.10 33.11 2.46
CA THR A 200 -16.04 34.01 1.78
C THR A 200 -15.41 35.39 1.69
N PRO A 201 -14.61 35.68 0.65
CA PRO A 201 -13.97 36.98 0.49
C PRO A 201 -14.99 38.13 0.34
N THR A 202 -16.15 37.83 -0.23
CA THR A 202 -17.28 38.76 -0.37
C THR A 202 -18.58 38.03 -0.06
N SER A 203 -19.70 38.76 0.07
CA SER A 203 -21.02 38.17 0.36
C SER A 203 -21.54 37.26 -0.77
N ASP A 204 -21.11 37.50 -2.01
CA ASP A 204 -21.54 36.79 -3.21
C ASP A 204 -20.52 35.74 -3.70
N THR A 205 -19.34 35.66 -3.09
CA THR A 205 -18.25 34.77 -3.54
C THR A 205 -17.79 33.87 -2.41
N LEU A 206 -17.74 32.56 -2.70
CA LEU A 206 -17.17 31.53 -1.84
C LEU A 206 -15.96 30.92 -2.57
N VAL A 207 -14.81 30.84 -1.90
CA VAL A 207 -13.64 30.14 -2.45
C VAL A 207 -13.31 28.92 -1.60
N ALA A 208 -13.24 27.79 -2.28
CA ALA A 208 -12.86 26.51 -1.71
C ALA A 208 -11.40 26.25 -2.04
N GLY A 209 -10.56 26.03 -1.02
CA GLY A 209 -9.21 25.50 -1.20
C GLY A 209 -9.26 24.00 -1.42
N THR A 210 -8.52 23.49 -2.40
CA THR A 210 -8.54 22.08 -2.77
C THR A 210 -7.15 21.47 -2.87
N VAL A 211 -7.07 20.17 -2.63
CA VAL A 211 -5.92 19.33 -2.99
C VAL A 211 -6.42 18.22 -3.90
N THR A 212 -5.96 18.22 -5.14
CA THR A 212 -6.32 17.22 -6.14
C THR A 212 -5.20 16.21 -6.30
N ARG A 213 -5.53 14.93 -6.16
CA ARG A 213 -4.63 13.82 -6.43
C ARG A 213 -5.07 13.10 -7.70
N VAL A 214 -4.10 12.81 -8.57
CA VAL A 214 -4.31 12.06 -9.81
C VAL A 214 -3.11 11.15 -10.07
N THR A 215 -3.33 10.10 -10.86
CA THR A 215 -2.28 9.23 -11.39
C THR A 215 -2.14 9.45 -12.89
N ILE A 216 -0.90 9.68 -13.36
CA ILE A 216 -0.58 9.73 -14.79
C ILE A 216 -0.50 8.31 -15.33
N THR A 217 -1.39 7.96 -16.25
CA THR A 217 -1.42 6.66 -16.92
C THR A 217 -1.05 6.78 -18.40
N THR A 218 -0.95 5.65 -19.10
CA THR A 218 -0.80 5.65 -20.56
C THR A 218 -1.94 6.42 -21.23
N ASN A 219 -3.16 6.31 -20.69
CA ASN A 219 -4.31 7.04 -21.20
C ASN A 219 -4.18 8.56 -20.97
N THR A 220 -3.62 8.98 -19.83
CA THR A 220 -3.23 10.38 -19.59
C THR A 220 -2.23 10.86 -20.63
N LEU A 221 -1.16 10.11 -20.90
CA LEU A 221 -0.16 10.50 -21.88
C LEU A 221 -0.76 10.61 -23.30
N CYS A 222 -1.59 9.64 -23.71
CA CYS A 222 -2.25 9.69 -25.01
C CYS A 222 -3.17 10.91 -25.18
N ARG A 223 -3.87 11.33 -24.13
CA ARG A 223 -4.88 12.39 -24.21
C ARG A 223 -4.33 13.77 -23.87
N ALA A 224 -3.61 13.88 -22.76
CA ALA A 224 -3.10 15.13 -22.23
C ALA A 224 -1.75 15.54 -22.85
N PHE A 225 -0.90 14.57 -23.22
CA PHE A 225 0.44 14.81 -23.73
C PHE A 225 0.75 14.04 -25.03
N PRO A 226 -0.15 14.08 -26.05
CA PRO A 226 -0.03 13.26 -27.25
C PRO A 226 1.29 13.48 -28.02
N HIS A 227 1.83 14.70 -27.97
CA HIS A 227 3.07 15.08 -28.65
C HIS A 227 4.33 14.44 -28.06
N LEU A 228 4.25 13.86 -26.85
CA LEU A 228 5.37 13.14 -26.25
C LEU A 228 5.56 11.73 -26.83
N ASN A 229 4.69 11.30 -27.74
CA ASN A 229 4.88 10.11 -28.56
C ASN A 229 5.59 10.47 -29.88
N ARG A 230 6.64 9.71 -30.22
CA ARG A 230 7.51 9.95 -31.38
C ARG A 230 6.80 9.87 -32.74
N ASP A 231 5.70 9.13 -32.84
CA ASP A 231 4.92 9.02 -34.08
C ASP A 231 4.11 10.30 -34.43
N GLY A 232 4.06 11.28 -33.52
CA GLY A 232 3.32 12.53 -33.71
C GLY A 232 1.79 12.36 -33.78
N THR A 233 1.29 11.13 -33.73
CA THR A 233 -0.14 10.78 -33.80
C THR A 233 -0.76 10.50 -32.44
N GLY A 234 0.03 10.56 -31.37
CA GLY A 234 -0.49 10.72 -30.01
C GLY A 234 -1.59 9.72 -29.65
N GLY A 235 -1.39 8.42 -29.91
CA GLY A 235 -2.41 7.45 -29.52
C GLY A 235 -2.13 6.00 -29.88
N SER A 236 -2.52 5.13 -28.94
CA SER A 236 -3.10 3.76 -29.00
C SER A 236 -2.67 2.70 -30.04
N LYS A 237 -2.00 3.06 -31.13
CA LYS A 237 -1.53 2.13 -32.19
C LYS A 237 -0.05 1.76 -32.06
N GLY A 238 0.60 2.23 -31.00
CA GLY A 238 2.01 1.97 -30.72
C GLY A 238 2.93 3.05 -31.27
N GLY A 239 3.96 3.36 -30.49
CA GLY A 239 4.97 4.37 -30.71
C GLY A 239 5.93 4.39 -29.50
N VAL A 240 7.13 4.94 -29.67
CA VAL A 240 8.10 5.04 -28.56
C VAL A 240 7.85 6.34 -27.81
N TRP A 241 7.47 6.22 -26.54
CA TRP A 241 7.35 7.36 -25.63
C TRP A 241 8.69 8.06 -25.45
N SER A 242 8.66 9.39 -25.43
CA SER A 242 9.84 10.18 -25.05
C SER A 242 10.31 9.86 -23.62
N PRO A 243 11.58 10.14 -23.30
CA PRO A 243 12.08 9.99 -21.92
C PRO A 243 11.24 10.76 -20.88
N LEU A 244 10.67 11.91 -21.26
CA LEU A 244 9.77 12.70 -20.42
C LEU A 244 8.49 11.92 -20.10
N ALA A 245 7.82 11.38 -21.13
CA ALA A 245 6.63 10.56 -20.95
C ALA A 245 6.90 9.31 -20.10
N ALA A 246 8.05 8.65 -20.30
CA ALA A 246 8.45 7.50 -19.49
C ALA A 246 8.66 7.88 -18.01
N LYS A 247 9.21 9.07 -17.73
CA LYS A 247 9.39 9.60 -16.37
C LYS A 247 8.07 9.94 -15.69
N MET A 248 7.09 10.40 -16.46
CA MET A 248 5.75 10.76 -16.01
C MET A 248 4.84 9.56 -15.75
N LEU A 249 5.00 8.48 -16.51
CA LEU A 249 4.12 7.31 -16.45
C LEU A 249 4.08 6.66 -15.05
N GLY A 250 2.87 6.40 -14.56
CA GLY A 250 2.61 5.77 -13.27
C GLY A 250 2.86 6.66 -12.06
N LYS A 251 3.10 7.97 -12.25
CA LYS A 251 3.37 8.90 -11.16
C LYS A 251 2.08 9.54 -10.66
N SER A 252 1.97 9.66 -9.33
CA SER A 252 0.90 10.41 -8.70
C SER A 252 1.30 11.88 -8.60
N LEU A 253 0.43 12.77 -9.09
CA LEU A 253 0.55 14.21 -8.90
C LEU A 253 -0.37 14.64 -7.76
N VAL A 254 0.12 15.58 -6.95
CA VAL A 254 -0.66 16.28 -5.92
C VAL A 254 -0.65 17.75 -6.26
N MET A 255 -1.82 18.27 -6.62
CA MET A 255 -2.01 19.63 -7.11
C MET A 255 -2.79 20.43 -6.07
N ARG A 256 -2.27 21.59 -5.68
CA ARG A 256 -3.00 22.53 -4.83
C ARG A 256 -3.83 23.44 -5.71
N GLY A 257 -5.08 23.67 -5.34
CA GLY A 257 -6.00 24.42 -6.17
C GLY A 257 -7.02 25.20 -5.38
N SER A 258 -7.90 25.84 -6.13
CA SER A 258 -9.07 26.48 -5.59
C SER A 258 -10.24 26.45 -6.57
N VAL A 259 -11.45 26.43 -6.02
CA VAL A 259 -12.69 26.61 -6.78
C VAL A 259 -13.45 27.79 -6.21
N SER A 260 -13.72 28.79 -7.04
CA SER A 260 -14.51 29.97 -6.69
C SER A 260 -15.93 29.80 -7.20
N PHE A 261 -16.91 29.97 -6.32
CA PHE A 261 -18.33 29.98 -6.63
C PHE A 261 -18.87 31.39 -6.43
N ARG A 262 -19.49 31.96 -7.46
CA ARG A 262 -20.23 33.23 -7.37
C ARG A 262 -21.72 32.97 -7.41
N TRP A 263 -22.44 33.64 -6.53
CA TRP A 263 -23.87 33.48 -6.31
C TRP A 263 -24.64 34.69 -6.81
N ASP A 264 -25.84 34.44 -7.34
CA ASP A 264 -26.86 35.46 -7.46
C ASP A 264 -27.84 35.34 -6.29
N SER A 265 -27.88 36.37 -5.45
CA SER A 265 -28.76 36.43 -4.28
C SER A 265 -30.25 36.49 -4.65
N ALA A 266 -30.59 36.91 -5.87
CA ALA A 266 -31.98 36.99 -6.31
C ALA A 266 -32.54 35.62 -6.70
N THR A 267 -31.74 34.79 -7.36
CA THR A 267 -32.15 33.45 -7.84
C THR A 267 -31.73 32.30 -6.93
N ASP A 268 -30.84 32.56 -5.95
CA ASP A 268 -30.20 31.55 -5.08
C ASP A 268 -29.46 30.47 -5.91
N LYS A 269 -28.81 30.90 -6.99
CA LYS A 269 -28.07 30.05 -7.93
C LYS A 269 -26.61 30.45 -8.04
N VAL A 270 -25.77 29.47 -8.34
CA VAL A 270 -24.38 29.73 -8.75
C VAL A 270 -24.37 30.24 -10.20
N VAL A 271 -23.92 31.49 -10.39
CA VAL A 271 -23.82 32.15 -11.70
C VAL A 271 -22.42 32.07 -12.30
N SER A 272 -21.40 31.79 -11.49
CA SER A 272 -20.06 31.54 -12.00
C SER A 272 -19.32 30.53 -11.14
N ILE A 273 -18.58 29.65 -11.79
CA ILE A 273 -17.65 28.73 -11.16
C ILE A 273 -16.29 28.85 -11.86
N TYR A 274 -15.23 28.98 -11.08
CA TYR A 274 -13.88 29.05 -11.63
C TYR A 274 -12.94 28.15 -10.86
N SER A 275 -12.32 27.20 -11.57
CA SER A 275 -11.42 26.21 -11.00
C SER A 275 -10.00 26.42 -11.52
N GLN A 276 -9.03 26.22 -10.63
CA GLN A 276 -7.60 26.20 -10.94
C GLN A 276 -6.89 25.18 -10.06
N ALA A 277 -5.88 24.50 -10.60
CA ALA A 277 -5.00 23.63 -9.82
C ALA A 277 -3.56 23.69 -10.35
N ASP A 278 -2.60 23.83 -9.45
CA ASP A 278 -1.18 23.91 -9.78
C ASP A 278 -0.63 22.53 -10.17
N MET A 279 -0.58 22.27 -11.49
CA MET A 279 0.10 21.13 -12.07
C MET A 279 1.59 21.41 -12.32
N LEU A 280 1.98 22.69 -12.42
CA LEU A 280 3.35 23.10 -12.70
C LEU A 280 4.32 22.62 -11.62
N THR A 281 4.03 22.90 -10.35
CA THR A 281 4.89 22.55 -9.22
C THR A 281 5.14 21.04 -9.09
N PRO A 282 4.12 20.15 -9.09
CA PRO A 282 4.39 18.72 -9.02
C PRO A 282 5.08 18.18 -10.27
N MET A 283 4.84 18.77 -11.45
CA MET A 283 5.58 18.43 -12.68
C MET A 283 7.04 18.85 -12.62
N LEU A 284 7.35 20.02 -12.05
CA LEU A 284 8.72 20.47 -11.84
C LEU A 284 9.47 19.55 -10.88
N ASN A 285 8.84 19.16 -9.78
CA ASN A 285 9.42 18.20 -8.83
C ASN A 285 9.65 16.83 -9.48
N LEU A 286 8.75 16.42 -10.38
CA LEU A 286 8.84 15.14 -11.07
C LEU A 286 9.93 15.14 -12.16
N LEU A 287 9.98 16.18 -12.98
CA LEU A 287 10.88 16.25 -14.13
C LEU A 287 12.26 16.80 -13.76
N GLY A 288 12.39 17.62 -12.72
CA GLY A 288 13.65 18.10 -12.17
C GLY A 288 14.27 19.30 -12.88
N SER A 289 13.64 19.80 -13.95
CA SER A 289 14.08 21.02 -14.65
C SER A 289 12.89 21.77 -15.26
N LEU A 290 13.01 23.09 -15.37
CA LEU A 290 11.97 23.92 -16.02
C LEU A 290 11.95 23.72 -17.54
N GLU A 291 13.09 23.37 -18.14
CA GLU A 291 13.19 23.05 -19.57
C GLU A 291 12.35 21.82 -19.92
N ASP A 292 12.47 20.75 -19.13
CA ASP A 292 11.68 19.53 -19.31
C ASP A 292 10.19 19.78 -19.10
N VAL A 293 9.83 20.59 -18.12
CA VAL A 293 8.44 21.01 -17.87
C VAL A 293 7.89 21.81 -19.05
N SER A 294 8.67 22.76 -19.58
CA SER A 294 8.28 23.53 -20.76
C SER A 294 8.06 22.63 -21.97
N CYS A 295 8.97 21.68 -22.21
CA CYS A 295 8.83 20.66 -23.25
C CYS A 295 7.58 19.78 -23.06
N ALA A 296 7.27 19.39 -21.81
CA ALA A 296 6.07 18.62 -21.49
C ALA A 296 4.79 19.41 -21.83
N PHE A 297 4.73 20.71 -21.55
CA PHE A 297 3.53 21.53 -21.76
C PHE A 297 3.40 22.18 -23.15
N TYR A 298 4.47 22.28 -23.95
CA TYR A 298 4.50 23.03 -25.21
C TYR A 298 3.35 22.74 -26.20
N LYS A 299 2.91 21.47 -26.29
CA LYS A 299 1.78 21.02 -27.14
C LYS A 299 0.81 20.13 -26.36
N ALA A 300 0.82 20.27 -25.04
CA ALA A 300 -0.09 19.52 -24.18
C ALA A 300 -1.53 20.01 -24.37
N ARG A 301 -2.49 19.08 -24.22
CA ARG A 301 -3.92 19.38 -24.13
C ARG A 301 -4.37 19.69 -22.71
N VAL A 302 -3.43 19.82 -21.79
CA VAL A 302 -3.64 20.28 -20.42
C VAL A 302 -2.67 21.41 -20.13
N THR A 303 -3.15 22.48 -19.48
CA THR A 303 -2.33 23.63 -19.10
C THR A 303 -1.66 23.44 -17.73
N PRO A 304 -0.65 24.25 -17.38
CA PRO A 304 0.00 24.20 -16.07
C PRO A 304 -0.93 24.50 -14.87
N ASP A 305 -2.03 25.22 -15.10
CA ASP A 305 -3.12 25.47 -14.13
C ASP A 305 -4.25 24.41 -14.20
N CYS A 306 -3.97 23.27 -14.85
CA CYS A 306 -4.82 22.08 -14.94
C CYS A 306 -6.16 22.31 -15.65
N ARG A 307 -6.14 23.03 -16.78
CA ARG A 307 -7.30 23.16 -17.68
C ARG A 307 -7.10 22.36 -18.95
N PHE A 308 -8.18 21.81 -19.48
CA PHE A 308 -8.14 21.09 -20.75
C PHE A 308 -8.31 22.04 -21.93
N VAL A 309 -7.51 21.84 -22.98
CA VAL A 309 -7.49 22.66 -24.20
C VAL A 309 -7.72 21.75 -25.40
N GLY A 310 -8.72 22.08 -26.22
CA GLY A 310 -8.96 21.42 -27.52
C GLY A 310 -9.27 19.92 -27.42
N ALA A 311 -10.39 19.59 -26.77
CA ALA A 311 -10.95 18.23 -26.79
C ALA A 311 -11.48 17.87 -28.19
#